data_AF-A0A3D3RLB2-F1
#
_entry.id   AF-A0A3D3RLB2-F1
#
_cell.length_a   1.000
_cell.length_b   1.000
_cell.length_c   1.000
_cell.angle_alpha   90.00
_cell.angle_beta   90.00
_cell.angle_gamma   90.00
#
_symmetry.space_group_name_H-M   'P 1'
#
loop_
_entity.id
_entity.type
_entity.pdbx_description
1 polymer ?
#
loop_
_entity_poly.entity_id
_entity_poly.type
_entity_poly.pdbx_seq_one_letter_code
_entity_poly.pdbx_strand_id
1 'polypeptide(L)'
;FLIGRTGVGKSSLINALCGSYVAPVSDTVSCTETAQVYKCMNEERVLMEILDTRGIAESESLNDSISAEEMLISQIHEFSPDVAIMMLNCTHRDDIVSDVEFLKKVVKDYTATNSMRLPVLFMNC
;
A
#
# COMPACT_ATOMS: atom_id res chain seq x y z
N PHE A 1 -5.45 -1.91 -2.94
CA PHE A 1 -4.44 -1.01 -2.32
C PHE A 1 -3.04 -1.51 -2.63
N LEU A 2 -2.07 -0.61 -2.55
CA LEU A 2 -0.66 -0.89 -2.81
C LEU A 2 0.12 -0.87 -1.49
N ILE A 3 0.97 -1.87 -1.29
CA ILE A 3 1.78 -1.99 -0.08
C ILE A 3 3.19 -2.46 -0.43
N GLY A 4 4.18 -1.97 0.31
CA GLY A 4 5.59 -2.28 0.12
C GLY A 4 6.47 -1.22 0.76
N ARG A 5 7.76 -1.50 0.91
CA ARG A 5 8.71 -0.57 1.53
C ARG A 5 8.88 0.74 0.76
N THR A 6 9.47 1.75 1.38
CA THR A 6 9.82 2.99 0.69
C THR A 6 10.86 2.71 -0.39
N GLY A 7 10.75 3.39 -1.55
CA GLY A 7 11.67 3.20 -2.67
C GLY A 7 11.43 1.97 -3.55
N VAL A 8 10.44 1.11 -3.27
CA VAL A 8 10.12 -0.07 -4.13
C VAL A 8 9.39 0.29 -5.44
N GLY A 9 9.21 1.58 -5.77
CA GLY A 9 8.56 1.99 -7.02
C GLY A 9 7.03 2.05 -6.99
N LYS A 10 6.41 2.17 -5.82
CA LYS A 10 4.94 2.30 -5.66
C LYS A 10 4.34 3.44 -6.51
N SER A 11 4.85 4.66 -6.34
CA SER A 11 4.41 5.82 -7.12
C SER A 11 4.60 5.63 -8.61
N SER A 12 5.70 4.98 -9.03
CA SER A 12 5.96 4.67 -10.44
C SER A 12 4.92 3.71 -11.00
N LEU A 13 4.51 2.69 -10.24
CA LEU A 13 3.43 1.79 -10.63
C LEU A 13 2.08 2.51 -10.73
N ILE A 14 1.76 3.39 -9.78
CA ILE A 14 0.53 4.20 -9.82
C ILE A 14 0.49 5.04 -11.10
N ASN A 15 1.59 5.74 -11.42
CA ASN A 15 1.68 6.55 -12.62
C ASN A 15 1.54 5.72 -13.91
N ALA A 16 2.14 4.52 -13.94
CA ALA A 16 2.01 3.60 -15.06
C ALA A 16 0.55 3.10 -15.24
N LEU A 17 -0.14 2.76 -14.15
CA LEU A 17 -1.53 2.30 -14.17
C LEU A 17 -2.50 3.42 -14.58
N CYS A 18 -2.27 4.64 -14.10
CA CYS A 18 -3.11 5.79 -14.45
C CYS A 18 -2.73 6.44 -15.79
N GLY A 19 -1.67 5.96 -16.46
CA GLY A 19 -1.20 6.51 -17.75
C GLY A 19 -0.75 7.97 -17.68
N SER A 20 -0.49 8.50 -16.48
CA SER A 20 -0.20 9.90 -16.22
C SER A 20 0.56 10.07 -14.89
N TYR A 21 1.30 11.17 -14.75
CA TYR A 21 2.07 11.47 -13.54
C TYR A 21 1.17 12.10 -12.46
N VAL A 22 0.46 11.25 -11.72
CA VAL A 22 -0.46 11.66 -10.63
C VAL A 22 0.17 11.52 -9.24
N ALA A 23 1.07 10.56 -9.06
CA ALA A 23 1.77 10.28 -7.82
C ALA A 23 3.21 10.85 -7.87
N PRO A 24 3.64 11.61 -6.85
CA PRO A 24 5.00 12.11 -6.78
C PRO A 24 5.99 10.95 -6.64
N VAL A 25 7.05 10.98 -7.45
CA VAL A 25 8.15 10.00 -7.38
C VAL A 25 9.30 10.64 -6.64
N SER A 26 9.68 10.06 -5.49
CA SER A 26 10.87 10.47 -4.73
C SER A 26 11.55 9.22 -4.16
N ASP A 27 12.85 9.10 -4.44
CA ASP A 27 13.68 7.99 -3.97
C ASP A 27 14.23 8.21 -2.56
N THR A 28 14.01 9.40 -1.97
CA THR A 28 14.71 9.84 -0.75
C THR A 28 13.80 10.28 0.39
N VAL A 29 12.53 10.61 0.11
CA VAL A 29 11.59 11.08 1.13
C VAL A 29 10.26 10.37 0.91
N SER A 30 9.80 9.65 1.95
CA SER A 30 8.41 9.24 2.04
C SER A 30 7.54 10.49 2.07
N CYS A 31 6.92 10.78 0.93
CA CYS A 31 6.07 11.96 0.76
C CYS A 31 4.63 11.69 1.25
N THR A 32 4.38 10.51 1.83
CA THR A 32 3.04 10.02 2.15
C THR A 32 2.89 9.96 3.68
N GLU A 33 2.71 11.12 4.32
CA GLU A 33 2.46 11.22 5.77
C GLU A 33 1.14 10.54 6.18
N THR A 34 0.18 10.47 5.26
CA THR A 34 -1.13 9.81 5.40
C THR A 34 -1.45 9.05 4.10
N ALA A 35 -2.22 7.97 4.15
CA ALA A 35 -2.56 7.22 2.94
C ALA A 35 -3.33 8.10 1.96
N GLN A 36 -3.03 7.95 0.68
CA GLN A 36 -3.62 8.74 -0.41
C GLN A 36 -4.38 7.84 -1.37
N VAL A 37 -5.54 8.30 -1.82
CA VAL A 37 -6.33 7.60 -2.84
C VAL A 37 -6.13 8.28 -4.18
N TYR A 38 -5.56 7.54 -5.14
CA TYR A 38 -5.42 7.94 -6.53
C TYR A 38 -6.55 7.36 -7.36
N LYS A 39 -7.07 8.13 -8.32
CA LYS A 39 -8.12 7.66 -9.23
C LYS A 39 -7.54 7.59 -10.64
N CYS A 40 -7.53 6.40 -11.23
CA CYS A 40 -7.23 6.27 -12.65
C CYS A 40 -8.53 6.42 -13.44
N MET A 41 -8.57 7.43 -14.28
CA MET A 41 -9.76 7.88 -15.00
C MET A 41 -9.66 7.53 -16.49
N ASN A 42 -10.80 7.24 -17.11
CA ASN A 42 -10.98 7.34 -18.55
C ASN A 42 -12.06 8.38 -18.81
N GLU A 43 -11.67 9.56 -19.30
CA GLU A 43 -12.51 10.74 -19.34
C GLU A 43 -13.08 11.06 -17.93
N GLU A 44 -14.40 11.07 -17.77
CA GLU A 44 -15.07 11.32 -16.48
C GLU A 44 -15.34 10.03 -15.69
N ARG A 45 -15.02 8.85 -16.24
CA ARG A 45 -15.27 7.56 -15.60
C ARG A 45 -14.07 7.10 -14.78
N VAL A 46 -14.29 6.86 -13.50
CA VAL A 46 -13.32 6.16 -12.63
C VAL A 46 -13.22 4.70 -13.09
N LEU A 47 -12.03 4.26 -13.50
CA LEU A 47 -11.76 2.87 -13.84
C LEU A 47 -11.31 2.07 -12.62
N MET A 48 -10.46 2.69 -11.80
CA MET A 48 -9.94 2.09 -10.56
C MET A 48 -9.50 3.18 -9.59
N GLU A 49 -9.55 2.85 -8.31
CA GLU A 49 -8.97 3.64 -7.23
C GLU A 49 -7.80 2.87 -6.61
N ILE A 50 -6.72 3.58 -6.30
CA ILE A 50 -5.52 3.00 -5.70
C ILE A 50 -5.25 3.75 -4.41
N LEU A 51 -5.48 3.06 -3.29
CA LEU A 51 -4.96 3.49 -2.00
C LEU A 51 -3.45 3.21 -1.96
N ASP A 52 -2.66 4.27 -1.95
CA ASP A 52 -1.23 4.27 -1.65
C ASP A 52 -1.02 4.52 -0.17
N THR A 53 -0.32 3.61 0.48
CA THR A 53 -0.09 3.66 1.91
C THR A 53 1.38 4.00 2.19
N ARG A 54 1.65 4.60 3.36
CA ARG A 54 3.01 4.73 3.87
C ARG A 54 3.74 3.38 3.82
N GLY A 55 5.04 3.40 3.56
CA GLY A 55 5.82 2.17 3.44
C GLY A 55 5.83 1.34 4.73
N ILE A 56 5.85 0.00 4.61
CA ILE A 56 5.76 -0.92 5.76
C ILE A 56 6.90 -0.66 6.78
N ALA A 57 8.12 -0.42 6.30
CA ALA A 57 9.30 -0.21 7.16
C ALA A 57 9.27 1.11 7.95
N GLU A 58 8.40 2.05 7.58
CA GLU A 58 8.26 3.30 8.29
C GLU A 58 7.20 3.20 9.39
N SER A 59 6.67 2.02 9.69
CA SER A 59 5.69 1.86 10.77
C SER A 59 6.29 1.97 12.18
N GLU A 60 7.62 2.07 12.30
CA GLU A 60 8.32 2.26 13.58
C GLU A 60 8.18 3.71 14.10
N SER A 61 7.12 3.93 14.87
CA SER A 61 6.86 5.06 15.78
C SER A 61 6.77 6.47 15.16
N LEU A 62 5.52 6.90 14.91
CA LEU A 62 5.14 8.30 15.09
C LEU A 62 4.65 8.44 16.54
N ASN A 63 4.92 9.57 17.19
CA ASN A 63 4.70 9.83 18.62
C ASN A 63 3.21 9.88 19.07
N ASP A 64 2.35 9.06 18.48
CA ASP A 64 0.91 9.05 18.73
C ASP A 64 0.48 7.78 19.49
N SER A 65 -0.64 7.87 20.19
CA SER A 65 -1.25 6.80 20.97
C SER A 65 -1.68 5.56 20.14
N ILE A 66 -1.50 5.60 18.82
CA ILE A 66 -1.92 4.59 17.85
C ILE A 66 -0.70 4.20 17.03
N SER A 67 -0.45 2.90 16.88
CA SER A 67 0.65 2.41 16.05
C SER A 67 0.39 2.69 14.55
N ALA A 68 1.45 2.88 13.76
CA ALA A 68 1.31 3.05 12.32
C ALA A 68 0.67 1.83 11.64
N GLU A 69 0.82 0.64 12.22
CA GLU A 69 0.12 -0.57 11.78
C GLU A 69 -1.40 -0.47 11.94
N GLU A 70 -1.87 0.01 13.09
CA GLU A 70 -3.30 0.18 13.36
C GLU A 70 -3.93 1.25 12.46
N MET A 71 -3.21 2.36 12.22
CA MET A 71 -3.64 3.38 11.27
C MET A 71 -3.79 2.80 9.86
N LEU A 72 -2.80 2.01 9.41
CA LEU A 72 -2.81 1.38 8.11
C LEU A 72 -3.97 0.39 7.96
N ILE A 73 -4.20 -0.46 8.96
CA ILE A 73 -5.34 -1.39 8.97
C ILE A 73 -6.66 -0.61 8.87
N SER A 74 -6.84 0.45 9.65
CA SER A 74 -8.04 1.30 9.61
C SER A 74 -8.28 1.89 8.22
N GLN A 75 -7.23 2.41 7.57
CA GLN A 75 -7.33 2.98 6.21
C GLN A 75 -7.70 1.92 5.17
N ILE A 76 -7.18 0.69 5.33
CA ILE A 76 -7.52 -0.43 4.44
C ILE A 76 -9.00 -0.81 4.60
N HIS A 77 -9.54 -0.82 5.82
CA HIS A 77 -10.97 -1.09 6.04
C HIS A 77 -11.86 0.00 5.47
N GLU A 78 -11.51 1.26 5.69
CA GLU A 78 -12.25 2.40 5.15
C GLU A 78 -12.29 2.37 3.62
N PHE A 79 -11.16 2.02 3.00
CA PHE A 79 -11.05 1.93 1.54
C PHE A 79 -11.73 0.68 0.94
N SER A 80 -11.90 -0.39 1.73
CA SER A 80 -12.51 -1.67 1.30
C SER A 80 -12.00 -2.21 -0.04
N PRO A 81 -10.70 -2.53 -0.17
CA PRO A 81 -10.09 -2.91 -1.44
C PRO A 81 -10.58 -4.28 -1.96
N ASP A 82 -10.73 -4.37 -3.28
CA ASP A 82 -10.93 -5.65 -3.98
C ASP A 82 -9.66 -6.50 -4.09
N VAL A 83 -8.49 -5.86 -4.15
CA VAL A 83 -7.18 -6.50 -4.34
C VAL A 83 -6.09 -5.75 -3.57
N ALA A 84 -5.16 -6.49 -2.98
CA ALA A 84 -3.91 -6.00 -2.42
C ALA A 84 -2.74 -6.31 -3.37
N ILE A 85 -1.86 -5.34 -3.62
CA ILE A 85 -0.62 -5.54 -4.38
C ILE A 85 0.56 -5.31 -3.44
N MET A 86 1.36 -6.35 -3.21
CA MET A 86 2.61 -6.29 -2.46
C MET A 86 3.77 -6.10 -3.43
N MET A 87 4.43 -4.94 -3.35
CA MET A 87 5.65 -4.65 -4.11
C MET A 87 6.89 -5.03 -3.30
N LEU A 88 7.76 -5.82 -3.94
CA LEU A 88 9.01 -6.31 -3.37
C LEU A 88 10.18 -5.88 -4.24
N ASN A 89 11.20 -5.31 -3.62
CA ASN A 89 12.47 -5.04 -4.30
C ASN A 89 13.35 -6.31 -4.25
N CYS A 90 13.90 -6.71 -5.40
CA CYS A 90 14.71 -7.92 -5.53
C CYS A 90 16.05 -7.89 -4.74
N THR A 91 16.46 -6.73 -4.25
CA THR A 91 17.78 -6.54 -3.61
C THR A 91 17.78 -6.68 -2.08
N HIS A 92 16.63 -6.53 -1.41
CA HIS A 92 16.53 -6.50 0.06
C HIS A 92 15.86 -7.78 0.56
N ARG A 93 16.66 -8.78 0.94
CA ARG A 93 16.17 -10.10 1.36
C ARG A 93 15.96 -10.23 2.87
N ASP A 94 16.66 -9.44 3.67
CA ASP A 94 16.68 -9.62 5.14
C ASP A 94 15.32 -9.29 5.78
N ASP A 95 14.53 -8.50 5.06
CA ASP A 95 13.30 -7.88 5.51
C ASP A 95 12.02 -8.61 5.07
N ILE A 96 12.11 -9.50 4.09
CA ILE A 96 10.96 -10.11 3.42
C ILE A 96 10.06 -10.90 4.39
N VAL A 97 10.67 -11.50 5.43
CA VAL A 97 9.94 -12.28 6.42
C VAL A 97 9.01 -11.37 7.23
N SER A 98 9.54 -10.22 7.69
CA SER A 98 8.75 -9.24 8.45
C SER A 98 7.60 -8.66 7.63
N ASP A 99 7.87 -8.32 6.36
CA ASP A 99 6.88 -7.76 5.45
C ASP A 99 5.74 -8.76 5.16
N VAL A 100 6.08 -10.04 4.97
CA VAL A 100 5.09 -11.11 4.76
C VAL A 100 4.27 -11.38 6.02
N GLU A 101 4.88 -11.39 7.21
CA GLU A 101 4.14 -11.55 8.47
C GLU A 101 3.18 -10.37 8.71
N PHE A 102 3.62 -9.15 8.42
CA PHE A 102 2.75 -7.97 8.47
C PHE A 102 1.56 -8.10 7.50
N LEU A 103 1.83 -8.50 6.24
CA LEU A 103 0.77 -8.70 5.25
C LEU A 103 -0.23 -9.78 5.66
N LYS A 104 0.23 -10.87 6.28
CA LYS A 104 -0.65 -11.91 6.84
C LYS A 104 -1.55 -11.35 7.95
N LYS A 105 -1.02 -10.48 8.82
CA LYS A 105 -1.81 -9.81 9.87
C LYS A 105 -2.92 -8.97 9.23
N VAL A 106 -2.59 -8.14 8.24
CA VAL A 106 -3.56 -7.31 7.50
C VAL A 106 -4.65 -8.17 6.83
N VAL A 107 -4.27 -9.22 6.10
CA VAL A 107 -5.24 -10.09 5.41
C VAL A 107 -6.16 -10.82 6.40
N LYS A 108 -5.61 -11.30 7.52
CA LYS A 108 -6.40 -11.97 8.56
C LYS A 108 -7.41 -11.02 9.18
N ASP A 109 -6.99 -9.80 9.51
CA ASP A 109 -7.84 -8.77 10.10
C ASP A 109 -8.95 -8.31 9.14
N TYR A 110 -8.59 -8.08 7.87
CA TYR A 110 -9.54 -7.74 6.81
C TYR A 110 -10.59 -8.84 6.62
N THR A 111 -10.17 -10.10 6.59
CA THR A 111 -11.06 -11.25 6.41
C THR A 111 -12.02 -11.41 7.59
N ALA A 112 -11.54 -11.21 8.82
CA ALA A 112 -12.35 -11.30 10.02
C ALA A 112 -13.45 -10.22 10.07
N THR A 113 -13.13 -9.01 9.62
CA THR A 113 -14.05 -7.87 9.66
C THR A 113 -15.06 -7.88 8.51
N ASN A 114 -14.60 -8.21 7.29
CA ASN A 114 -15.42 -8.07 6.08
C ASN A 114 -16.05 -9.39 5.60
N SER A 115 -15.78 -10.52 6.28
CA SER A 115 -16.24 -11.86 5.87
C SER A 115 -15.87 -12.24 4.42
N MET A 116 -14.88 -11.57 3.84
CA MET A 116 -14.38 -11.79 2.48
C MET A 116 -12.87 -11.92 2.48
N ARG A 117 -12.37 -12.82 1.64
CA ARG A 117 -10.92 -13.00 1.46
C ARG A 117 -10.38 -11.88 0.59
N LEU A 118 -9.35 -11.18 1.08
CA LEU A 118 -8.59 -10.22 0.29
C LEU A 118 -7.57 -10.93 -0.61
N PRO A 119 -7.71 -10.89 -1.95
CA PRO A 119 -6.71 -11.40 -2.87
C PRO A 119 -5.42 -10.56 -2.77
N VAL A 120 -4.27 -11.23 -2.76
CA VAL A 120 -2.96 -10.61 -2.69
C VAL A 120 -2.14 -10.99 -3.91
N LEU A 121 -1.65 -9.99 -4.64
CA LEU A 121 -0.72 -10.13 -5.76
C LEU A 121 0.67 -9.70 -5.32
N PHE A 122 1.69 -10.49 -5.64
CA PHE A 122 3.09 -10.14 -5.41
C PHE A 122 3.71 -9.65 -6.72
N MET A 123 4.30 -8.47 -6.68
CA MET A 123 5.02 -7.87 -7.80
C MET A 123 6.46 -7.62 -7.41
N ASN A 124 7.37 -8.23 -8.17
CA ASN A 124 8.80 -7.98 -8.04
C ASN A 124 9.20 -6.91 -9.04
N CYS A 125 9.95 -5.92 -8.55
CA CYS A 125 10.55 -4.85 -9.32
C CYS A 125 12.08 -4.87 -9.15
#